data_AF-A0ABD5SCG8-F1
#
_entry.id   AF-A0ABD5SCG8-F1
#
_cell.length_a   1.000
_cell.length_b   1.000
_cell.length_c   1.000
_cell.angle_alpha   90.00
_cell.angle_beta   90.00
_cell.angle_gamma   90.00
#
_symmetry.space_group_name_H-M   'P 1'
#
loop_
_entity.id
_entity.type
_entity.pdbx_description
1 polymer ?
#
loop_
_entity_poly.entity_id
_entity_poly.type
_entity_poly.pdbx_seq_one_letter_code
_entity_poly.pdbx_strand_id
1 'polypeptide(L)'
;MERKTVAIGLLVVVAVGLSLSGFFGGAADEPADAEVPADSLIEVDGEYELWPYTSRTESVDGRTLAINVVFHDDGDSVREALETGQDTDWAETDEEETDADPDLVRDIVVREWDDAHGSDRYSYFAGPDGGQWADESFELHDGEYLGSRDHIRAYESPDGEYTAVQIHEEYYDWFRLRHTVPDINDPAVRLENEFIESELASDVRREYRGIQGGLSDGWISVFELALLVPVFGALLRRRTREAAVETAGRFRTEAGRHAEAAVLGTALAAVF
;
A
#
# COMPACT_ATOMS: atom_id res chain seq x y z
N MET A 1 8.97 -28.01 -67.36
CA MET A 1 8.17 -27.17 -66.44
C MET A 1 9.02 -26.98 -65.20
N GLU A 2 9.58 -25.80 -65.11
CA GLU A 2 10.84 -25.56 -64.43
C GLU A 2 10.61 -25.33 -62.94
N ARG A 3 11.52 -25.80 -62.09
CA ARG A 3 11.48 -25.65 -60.63
C ARG A 3 11.21 -24.19 -60.18
N LYS A 4 11.56 -23.21 -61.03
CA LYS A 4 11.24 -21.80 -60.87
C LYS A 4 9.74 -21.51 -60.86
N THR A 5 8.96 -22.14 -61.73
CA THR A 5 7.50 -21.96 -61.81
C THR A 5 6.81 -22.49 -60.55
N VAL A 6 7.32 -23.59 -59.99
CA VAL A 6 6.81 -24.18 -58.73
C VAL A 6 7.16 -23.27 -57.54
N ALA A 7 8.39 -22.75 -57.48
CA ALA A 7 8.81 -21.84 -56.41
C ALA A 7 8.03 -20.52 -56.42
N ILE A 8 7.74 -19.96 -57.60
CA ILE A 8 6.93 -18.76 -57.75
C ILE A 8 5.48 -19.02 -57.31
N GLY A 9 4.91 -20.17 -57.69
CA GLY A 9 3.57 -20.56 -57.24
C GLY A 9 3.47 -20.67 -55.71
N LEU A 10 4.48 -21.26 -55.07
CA LEU A 10 4.54 -21.36 -53.61
C LEU A 10 4.67 -20.00 -52.91
N LEU A 11 5.48 -19.10 -53.47
CA LEU A 11 5.63 -17.73 -52.94
C LEU A 11 4.32 -16.93 -53.04
N VAL A 12 3.55 -17.09 -54.11
CA VAL A 12 2.24 -16.44 -54.27
C VAL A 12 1.23 -17.01 -53.26
N VAL A 13 1.23 -18.32 -53.03
CA VAL A 13 0.35 -18.94 -52.02
C VAL A 13 0.71 -18.47 -50.61
N VAL A 14 2.00 -18.36 -50.28
CA VAL A 14 2.45 -17.81 -48.98
C VAL A 14 2.09 -16.33 -48.87
N ALA A 15 2.27 -15.53 -49.92
CA ALA A 15 1.93 -14.11 -49.90
C ALA A 15 0.42 -13.88 -49.71
N VAL A 16 -0.42 -14.64 -50.42
CA VAL A 16 -1.88 -14.59 -50.28
C VAL A 16 -2.31 -15.13 -48.91
N GLY A 17 -1.67 -16.19 -48.42
CA GLY A 17 -1.89 -16.71 -47.07
C GLY A 17 -1.58 -15.68 -45.99
N LEU A 18 -0.46 -14.95 -46.12
CA LEU A 18 -0.06 -13.85 -45.22
C LEU A 18 -0.98 -12.62 -45.32
N SER A 19 -1.57 -12.39 -46.51
CA SER A 19 -2.55 -11.31 -46.72
C SER A 19 -3.89 -11.65 -46.06
N LEU A 20 -4.30 -12.92 -46.09
CA LEU A 20 -5.54 -13.39 -45.48
C LEU A 20 -5.40 -13.64 -43.97
N SER A 21 -4.18 -13.85 -43.46
CA SER A 21 -3.90 -14.04 -42.03
C SER A 21 -3.66 -12.72 -41.26
N GLY A 22 -3.89 -11.55 -41.87
CA GLY A 22 -3.82 -10.26 -41.18
C GLY A 22 -2.41 -9.72 -40.88
N PHE A 23 -1.35 -10.22 -41.55
CA PHE A 23 0.02 -9.79 -41.27
C PHE A 23 0.39 -8.42 -41.87
N PHE A 24 -0.37 -7.93 -42.84
CA PHE A 24 -0.33 -6.52 -43.23
C PHE A 24 -1.39 -5.79 -42.42
N GLY A 25 -0.96 -5.22 -41.29
CA GLY A 25 -1.79 -4.36 -40.47
C GLY A 25 -2.47 -3.30 -41.33
N GLY A 26 -3.75 -3.53 -41.62
CA GLY A 26 -4.66 -2.41 -41.68
C GLY A 26 -4.51 -1.66 -40.37
N ALA A 27 -4.60 -0.34 -40.42
CA ALA A 27 -4.92 0.45 -39.25
C ALA A 27 -6.22 -0.13 -38.66
N ALA A 28 -6.08 -1.16 -37.83
CA ALA A 28 -6.98 -1.33 -36.72
C ALA A 28 -6.80 -0.01 -35.98
N ASP A 29 -7.86 0.77 -35.91
CA ASP A 29 -7.99 1.75 -34.84
C ASP A 29 -7.40 1.08 -33.59
N GLU A 30 -6.30 1.65 -33.06
CA GLU A 30 -5.92 1.37 -31.68
C GLU A 30 -7.24 1.42 -30.90
N PRO A 31 -7.60 0.36 -30.14
CA PRO A 31 -8.82 0.41 -29.37
C PRO A 31 -8.69 1.68 -28.54
N ALA A 32 -9.59 2.64 -28.80
CA ALA A 32 -9.64 3.86 -28.01
C ALA A 32 -9.60 3.42 -26.55
N ASP A 33 -8.63 3.96 -25.79
CA ASP A 33 -8.48 3.67 -24.37
C ASP A 33 -9.89 3.61 -23.78
N ALA A 34 -10.30 2.43 -23.30
CA ALA A 34 -11.67 2.21 -22.90
C ALA A 34 -11.96 3.15 -21.72
N GLU A 35 -12.60 4.28 -22.01
CA GLU A 35 -12.92 5.31 -21.04
C GLU A 35 -13.73 4.69 -19.91
N VAL A 36 -13.34 4.99 -18.67
CA VAL A 36 -14.07 4.51 -17.50
C VAL A 36 -15.49 5.09 -17.54
N PRO A 37 -16.55 4.25 -17.55
CA PRO A 37 -17.91 4.75 -17.62
C PRO A 37 -18.24 5.62 -16.41
N ALA A 38 -18.70 6.85 -16.64
CA ALA A 38 -19.03 7.79 -15.55
C ALA A 38 -20.05 7.21 -14.55
N ASP A 39 -21.06 6.49 -15.03
CA ASP A 39 -22.07 5.83 -14.18
C ASP A 39 -21.52 4.67 -13.32
N SER A 40 -20.25 4.30 -13.50
CA SER A 40 -19.56 3.27 -12.70
C SER A 40 -18.66 3.83 -11.60
N LEU A 41 -18.53 5.15 -11.53
CA LEU A 41 -17.77 5.85 -10.50
C LEU A 41 -18.61 5.98 -9.22
N ILE A 42 -17.93 6.09 -8.09
CA ILE A 42 -18.54 6.35 -6.79
C ILE A 42 -17.97 7.64 -6.19
N GLU A 43 -18.85 8.49 -5.68
CA GLU A 43 -18.48 9.67 -4.90
C GLU A 43 -18.03 9.23 -3.50
N VAL A 44 -16.82 9.61 -3.09
CA VAL A 44 -16.28 9.30 -1.76
C VAL A 44 -16.26 10.55 -0.91
N ASP A 45 -15.30 11.44 -1.17
CA ASP A 45 -15.19 12.79 -0.63
C ASP A 45 -14.30 13.62 -1.59
N GLY A 46 -14.16 14.92 -1.35
CA GLY A 46 -13.31 15.79 -2.14
C GLY A 46 -13.82 16.07 -3.56
N GLU A 47 -12.91 16.35 -4.48
CA GLU A 47 -13.20 16.68 -5.88
C GLU A 47 -13.14 15.46 -6.82
N TYR A 48 -12.66 14.30 -6.33
CA TYR A 48 -12.42 13.12 -7.15
C TYR A 48 -13.40 11.97 -6.84
N GLU A 49 -14.02 11.44 -7.89
CA GLU A 49 -14.78 10.20 -7.85
C GLU A 49 -13.87 8.99 -8.10
N LEU A 50 -14.19 7.86 -7.48
CA LEU A 50 -13.41 6.63 -7.55
C LEU A 50 -14.06 5.60 -8.49
N TRP A 51 -13.27 4.96 -9.35
CA TRP A 51 -13.68 3.69 -9.94
C TRP A 51 -13.42 2.56 -8.93
N PRO A 52 -14.44 1.82 -8.46
CA PRO A 52 -14.31 0.99 -7.25
C PRO A 52 -13.66 -0.38 -7.49
N TYR A 53 -12.67 -0.44 -8.39
CA TYR A 53 -11.94 -1.65 -8.74
C TYR A 53 -10.47 -1.34 -8.99
N THR A 54 -9.61 -2.33 -8.78
CA THR A 54 -8.22 -2.28 -9.22
C THR A 54 -8.04 -2.98 -10.57
N SER A 55 -7.05 -2.57 -11.35
CA SER A 55 -6.77 -3.10 -12.68
C SER A 55 -5.32 -3.52 -12.85
N ARG A 56 -5.06 -4.49 -13.73
CA ARG A 56 -3.68 -4.92 -14.09
C ARG A 56 -2.99 -3.98 -15.08
N THR A 57 -3.76 -3.09 -15.68
CA THR A 57 -3.34 -2.14 -16.71
C THR A 57 -4.12 -0.85 -16.53
N GLU A 58 -3.68 0.23 -17.14
CA GLU A 58 -4.42 1.50 -17.20
C GLU A 58 -5.64 1.42 -18.14
N SER A 59 -6.54 0.46 -17.89
CA SER A 59 -7.76 0.20 -18.67
C SER A 59 -8.77 -0.61 -17.85
N VAL A 60 -10.06 -0.37 -18.08
CA VAL A 60 -11.16 -1.13 -17.45
C VAL A 60 -11.15 -2.62 -17.81
N ASP A 61 -10.55 -3.00 -18.95
CA ASP A 61 -10.47 -4.41 -19.36
C ASP A 61 -9.57 -5.25 -18.43
N GLY A 62 -8.64 -4.59 -17.73
CA GLY A 62 -7.75 -5.21 -16.76
C GLY A 62 -8.37 -5.40 -15.38
N ARG A 63 -9.66 -5.08 -15.19
CA ARG A 63 -10.38 -5.12 -13.90
C ARG A 63 -10.12 -6.41 -13.12
N THR A 64 -9.85 -6.26 -11.82
CA THR A 64 -9.62 -7.37 -10.89
C THR A 64 -10.54 -7.30 -9.66
N LEU A 65 -9.98 -7.06 -8.48
CA LEU A 65 -10.68 -7.03 -7.21
C LEU A 65 -11.29 -5.65 -6.97
N ALA A 66 -12.35 -5.60 -6.16
CA ALA A 66 -12.98 -4.35 -5.77
C ALA A 66 -12.13 -3.58 -4.73
N ILE A 67 -12.34 -2.27 -4.66
CA ILE A 67 -12.03 -1.48 -3.47
C ILE A 67 -13.11 -1.78 -2.42
N ASN A 68 -12.71 -2.05 -1.19
CA ASN A 68 -13.60 -2.49 -0.11
C ASN A 68 -13.43 -1.69 1.18
N VAL A 69 -12.43 -0.81 1.26
CA VAL A 69 -12.22 0.13 2.36
C VAL A 69 -11.89 1.51 1.80
N VAL A 70 -12.33 2.56 2.49
CA VAL A 70 -11.94 3.94 2.28
C VAL A 70 -11.61 4.58 3.62
N PHE A 71 -10.53 5.34 3.67
CA PHE A 71 -10.23 6.27 4.76
C PHE A 71 -10.41 7.70 4.26
N HIS A 72 -11.10 8.56 5.02
CA HIS A 72 -11.18 10.00 4.75
C HIS A 72 -9.96 10.71 5.33
N ASP A 73 -8.78 10.35 4.84
CA ASP A 73 -7.50 10.95 5.19
C ASP A 73 -6.46 10.65 4.09
N ASP A 74 -5.34 11.35 4.13
CA ASP A 74 -4.24 11.22 3.17
C ASP A 74 -3.47 9.90 3.35
N GLY A 75 -2.70 9.50 2.33
CA GLY A 75 -2.03 8.21 2.31
C GLY A 75 -1.01 8.03 3.43
N ASP A 76 -0.30 9.10 3.82
CA ASP A 76 0.70 9.05 4.89
C ASP A 76 0.02 8.85 6.25
N SER A 77 -1.05 9.60 6.52
CA SER A 77 -1.85 9.48 7.74
C SER A 77 -2.51 8.11 7.89
N VAL A 78 -3.05 7.57 6.79
CA VAL A 78 -3.64 6.22 6.76
C VAL A 78 -2.58 5.15 6.99
N ARG A 79 -1.41 5.27 6.35
CA ARG A 79 -0.30 4.36 6.58
C ARG A 79 0.15 4.39 8.04
N GLU A 80 0.32 5.58 8.62
CA GLU A 80 0.68 5.74 10.03
C GLU A 80 -0.36 5.07 10.94
N ALA A 81 -1.66 5.28 10.69
CA ALA A 81 -2.72 4.67 11.49
C ALA A 81 -2.73 3.13 11.40
N LEU A 82 -2.53 2.57 10.19
CA LEU A 82 -2.44 1.12 9.99
C LEU A 82 -1.22 0.52 10.73
N GLU A 83 -0.07 1.17 10.66
CA GLU A 83 1.15 0.71 11.37
C GLU A 83 1.06 0.94 12.90
N THR A 84 0.25 1.92 13.34
CA THR A 84 0.07 2.33 14.75
C THR A 84 -0.95 1.50 15.52
N GLY A 85 -1.64 0.52 14.90
CA GLY A 85 -2.62 -0.42 15.50
C GLY A 85 -2.23 -1.18 16.79
N GLN A 86 -1.16 -0.78 17.47
CA GLN A 86 -0.48 -1.42 18.59
C GLN A 86 -0.64 -0.64 19.91
N ASP A 87 -1.77 0.00 20.20
CA ASP A 87 -1.85 0.74 21.46
C ASP A 87 -1.90 -0.19 22.68
N THR A 88 -0.81 -0.07 23.43
CA THR A 88 -0.39 -0.84 24.58
C THR A 88 -0.93 -0.19 25.85
N ASP A 89 -1.71 -0.93 26.64
CA ASP A 89 -1.81 -0.87 28.13
C ASP A 89 -3.06 -1.69 28.54
N TRP A 90 -3.07 -2.63 29.51
CA TRP A 90 -2.90 -2.34 30.94
C TRP A 90 -2.69 -3.60 31.82
N ALA A 91 -1.92 -3.35 32.90
CA ALA A 91 -1.96 -3.90 34.27
C ALA A 91 -1.49 -5.35 34.57
N GLU A 92 -0.65 -5.44 35.61
CA GLU A 92 -0.25 -6.67 36.31
C GLU A 92 -1.49 -7.48 36.71
N THR A 93 -1.57 -8.75 36.30
CA THR A 93 -2.67 -9.65 36.67
C THR A 93 -2.31 -10.36 37.98
N ASP A 94 -3.16 -10.22 39.00
CA ASP A 94 -3.06 -10.91 40.29
C ASP A 94 -3.14 -12.45 40.13
N GLU A 95 -2.46 -13.18 41.02
CA GLU A 95 -2.09 -14.61 40.93
C GLU A 95 -3.24 -15.66 40.95
N GLU A 96 -4.50 -15.36 40.61
CA GLU A 96 -5.62 -16.32 40.79
C GLU A 96 -6.50 -16.66 39.56
N GLU A 97 -6.15 -16.26 38.34
CA GLU A 97 -6.90 -16.71 37.14
C GLU A 97 -6.08 -17.63 36.25
N THR A 98 -6.27 -18.95 36.40
CA THR A 98 -5.80 -19.95 35.43
C THR A 98 -6.98 -20.80 34.96
N ASP A 99 -7.34 -20.67 33.69
CA ASP A 99 -7.84 -21.76 32.83
C ASP A 99 -7.68 -21.36 31.35
N ALA A 100 -7.17 -22.31 30.55
CA ALA A 100 -6.67 -22.22 29.17
C ALA A 100 -5.39 -21.38 28.97
N ASP A 101 -4.43 -21.94 28.22
CA ASP A 101 -3.16 -21.31 27.84
C ASP A 101 -3.44 -20.02 27.02
N PRO A 102 -3.21 -18.83 27.59
CA PRO A 102 -3.47 -17.55 26.93
C PRO A 102 -2.46 -17.24 25.83
N ASP A 103 -1.33 -17.96 25.78
CA ASP A 103 -0.25 -17.70 24.81
C ASP A 103 -0.67 -18.11 23.38
N LEU A 104 -1.70 -18.95 23.23
CA LEU A 104 -2.30 -19.28 21.93
C LEU A 104 -3.45 -18.34 21.51
N VAL A 105 -3.95 -17.49 22.40
CA VAL A 105 -5.11 -16.62 22.15
C VAL A 105 -4.72 -15.15 22.09
N ARG A 106 -3.61 -14.72 22.71
CA ARG A 106 -3.17 -13.31 22.71
C ARG A 106 -2.21 -12.91 21.58
N ASP A 107 -1.45 -13.83 21.00
CA ASP A 107 -0.62 -13.55 19.80
C ASP A 107 -1.47 -13.44 18.50
N ILE A 108 -2.77 -13.71 18.57
CA ILE A 108 -3.71 -13.68 17.43
C ILE A 108 -4.49 -12.35 17.35
N VAL A 109 -4.41 -11.49 18.38
CA VAL A 109 -5.28 -10.30 18.51
C VAL A 109 -4.55 -8.99 18.16
N VAL A 110 -3.25 -9.04 17.83
CA VAL A 110 -2.48 -7.87 17.39
C VAL A 110 -2.02 -8.12 15.96
N ARG A 111 -2.53 -7.36 14.99
CA ARG A 111 -2.03 -7.39 13.61
C ARG A 111 -0.82 -6.48 13.51
N GLU A 112 0.26 -6.99 12.92
CA GLU A 112 1.49 -6.24 12.69
C GLU A 112 1.62 -6.01 11.18
N TRP A 113 1.28 -4.80 10.74
CA TRP A 113 1.36 -4.42 9.33
C TRP A 113 2.80 -4.05 8.93
N ASP A 114 3.31 -4.74 7.93
CA ASP A 114 4.66 -4.56 7.38
C ASP A 114 4.65 -4.13 5.90
N ASP A 115 5.75 -3.52 5.43
CA ASP A 115 5.98 -3.20 4.01
C ASP A 115 5.80 -4.43 3.10
N ALA A 116 4.97 -4.29 2.07
CA ALA A 116 4.72 -5.33 1.08
C ALA A 116 5.13 -4.92 -0.33
N HIS A 117 5.35 -5.92 -1.19
CA HIS A 117 5.50 -5.73 -2.63
C HIS A 117 4.72 -6.82 -3.39
N GLY A 118 3.83 -6.40 -4.28
CA GLY A 118 3.01 -7.26 -5.12
C GLY A 118 3.24 -7.06 -6.62
N SER A 119 2.27 -7.49 -7.43
CA SER A 119 2.21 -7.06 -8.83
C SER A 119 1.52 -5.71 -8.91
N ASP A 120 2.04 -4.82 -9.75
CA ASP A 120 1.47 -3.49 -10.04
C ASP A 120 -0.04 -3.58 -10.31
N ARG A 121 -0.81 -2.73 -9.63
CA ARG A 121 -2.24 -2.56 -9.85
C ARG A 121 -2.57 -1.08 -9.88
N TYR A 122 -3.50 -0.75 -10.76
CA TYR A 122 -3.94 0.61 -10.97
C TYR A 122 -5.35 0.81 -10.40
N SER A 123 -5.58 1.95 -9.76
CA SER A 123 -6.90 2.51 -9.50
C SER A 123 -7.18 3.67 -10.46
N TYR A 124 -8.43 4.09 -10.59
CA TYR A 124 -8.80 5.22 -11.42
C TYR A 124 -9.61 6.25 -10.64
N PHE A 125 -9.24 7.51 -10.82
CA PHE A 125 -9.87 8.67 -10.22
C PHE A 125 -10.37 9.61 -11.31
N ALA A 126 -11.57 10.15 -11.17
CA ALA A 126 -12.11 11.17 -12.07
C ALA A 126 -12.38 12.46 -11.31
N GLY A 127 -11.79 13.57 -11.75
CA GLY A 127 -11.96 14.87 -11.10
C GLY A 127 -12.19 16.00 -12.11
N PRO A 128 -12.08 17.26 -11.66
CA PRO A 128 -12.39 18.44 -12.47
C PRO A 128 -11.60 18.56 -13.77
N ASP A 129 -10.35 18.09 -13.75
CA ASP A 129 -9.41 18.17 -14.87
C ASP A 129 -9.42 16.93 -15.78
N GLY A 130 -10.30 15.96 -15.53
CA GLY A 130 -10.37 14.68 -16.22
C GLY A 130 -10.10 13.51 -15.28
N GLY A 131 -9.90 12.32 -15.85
CA GLY A 131 -9.58 11.14 -15.07
C GLY A 131 -8.17 10.60 -15.30
N GLN A 132 -7.63 9.96 -14.27
CA GLN A 132 -6.27 9.45 -14.22
C GLN A 132 -6.23 8.06 -13.62
N TRP A 133 -5.40 7.20 -14.20
CA TRP A 133 -4.96 5.97 -13.56
C TRP A 133 -3.83 6.29 -12.58
N ALA A 134 -3.89 5.67 -11.41
CA ALA A 134 -2.91 5.84 -10.34
C ALA A 134 -2.38 4.47 -9.93
N ASP A 135 -1.07 4.39 -9.73
CA ASP A 135 -0.37 3.26 -9.12
C ASP A 135 -0.63 3.22 -7.60
N GLU A 136 -0.19 2.17 -6.92
CA GLU A 136 -0.30 2.07 -5.46
C GLU A 136 0.50 3.19 -4.75
N SER A 137 -0.12 3.90 -3.80
CA SER A 137 0.59 4.82 -2.91
C SER A 137 1.47 4.06 -1.92
N PHE A 138 0.96 2.95 -1.38
CA PHE A 138 1.69 2.01 -0.56
C PHE A 138 1.01 0.63 -0.52
N GLU A 139 1.78 -0.40 -0.15
CA GLU A 139 1.29 -1.75 0.10
C GLU A 139 1.73 -2.21 1.50
N LEU A 140 0.85 -2.86 2.25
CA LEU A 140 1.14 -3.45 3.56
C LEU A 140 0.64 -4.89 3.63
N HIS A 141 1.26 -5.73 4.47
CA HIS A 141 0.78 -7.08 4.73
C HIS A 141 0.80 -7.45 6.22
N ASP A 142 -0.03 -8.41 6.61
CA ASP A 142 0.01 -9.08 7.91
C ASP A 142 -0.01 -10.60 7.68
N GLY A 143 1.09 -11.28 8.04
CA GLY A 143 1.31 -12.71 7.80
C GLY A 143 2.48 -13.03 6.87
N GLU A 144 2.57 -14.28 6.39
CA GLU A 144 3.74 -14.78 5.65
C GLU A 144 3.53 -14.82 4.13
N TYR A 145 4.48 -14.27 3.36
CA TYR A 145 4.42 -14.25 1.88
C TYR A 145 4.26 -15.65 1.24
N LEU A 146 4.99 -16.67 1.70
CA LEU A 146 4.84 -18.06 1.20
C LEU A 146 3.82 -18.89 2.01
N GLY A 147 3.05 -18.24 2.87
CA GLY A 147 2.01 -18.81 3.72
C GLY A 147 0.65 -18.20 3.39
N SER A 148 -0.05 -17.73 4.43
CA SER A 148 -1.27 -16.93 4.33
C SER A 148 -1.03 -15.56 4.93
N ARG A 149 -1.64 -14.53 4.36
CA ARG A 149 -1.57 -13.16 4.85
C ARG A 149 -2.78 -12.33 4.41
N ASP A 150 -3.08 -11.30 5.18
CA ASP A 150 -3.87 -10.18 4.71
C ASP A 150 -2.94 -9.20 3.97
N HIS A 151 -3.44 -8.58 2.92
CA HIS A 151 -2.67 -7.68 2.07
C HIS A 151 -3.50 -6.45 1.71
N ILE A 152 -2.91 -5.29 1.93
CA ILE A 152 -3.45 -3.96 1.64
C ILE A 152 -2.73 -3.39 0.43
N ARG A 153 -3.50 -2.85 -0.50
CA ARG A 153 -3.05 -1.86 -1.49
C ARG A 153 -3.83 -0.57 -1.26
N ALA A 154 -3.12 0.53 -1.11
CA ALA A 154 -3.72 1.84 -0.90
C ALA A 154 -3.50 2.74 -2.12
N TYR A 155 -4.50 3.56 -2.42
CA TYR A 155 -4.51 4.52 -3.52
C TYR A 155 -5.03 5.84 -2.97
N GLU A 156 -4.13 6.79 -2.78
CA GLU A 156 -4.49 8.15 -2.37
C GLU A 156 -5.18 8.88 -3.53
N SER A 157 -6.25 9.59 -3.21
CA SER A 157 -6.92 10.49 -4.16
C SER A 157 -5.99 11.63 -4.56
N PRO A 158 -6.11 12.19 -5.78
CA PRO A 158 -5.17 13.23 -6.24
C PRO A 158 -5.22 14.55 -5.45
N ASP A 159 -6.32 14.83 -4.73
CA ASP A 159 -6.47 15.95 -3.82
C ASP A 159 -6.10 15.61 -2.35
N GLY A 160 -5.86 14.33 -2.04
CA GLY A 160 -5.47 13.86 -0.72
C GLY A 160 -6.62 13.81 0.30
N GLU A 161 -7.87 13.98 -0.13
CA GLU A 161 -9.04 14.02 0.77
C GLU A 161 -9.45 12.62 1.25
N TYR A 162 -9.11 11.58 0.49
CA TYR A 162 -9.33 10.20 0.88
C TYR A 162 -8.28 9.22 0.32
N THR A 163 -8.17 8.07 0.96
CA THR A 163 -7.36 6.93 0.51
C THR A 163 -8.25 5.72 0.30
N ALA A 164 -8.32 5.24 -0.93
CA ALA A 164 -9.03 4.02 -1.30
C ALA A 164 -8.15 2.80 -1.02
N VAL A 165 -8.69 1.80 -0.33
CA VAL A 165 -7.95 0.61 0.08
C VAL A 165 -8.61 -0.65 -0.46
N GLN A 166 -7.78 -1.47 -1.11
CA GLN A 166 -8.07 -2.87 -1.38
C GLN A 166 -7.38 -3.73 -0.34
N ILE A 167 -8.16 -4.25 0.60
CA ILE A 167 -7.70 -5.25 1.56
C ILE A 167 -8.20 -6.64 1.15
N HIS A 168 -7.32 -7.63 1.14
CA HIS A 168 -7.67 -8.99 0.73
C HIS A 168 -6.86 -10.03 1.49
N GLU A 169 -7.47 -11.18 1.74
CA GLU A 169 -6.77 -12.36 2.24
C GLU A 169 -6.15 -13.07 1.04
N GLU A 170 -4.91 -13.54 1.18
CA GLU A 170 -4.28 -14.37 0.18
C GLU A 170 -3.44 -15.49 0.80
N TYR A 171 -3.26 -16.55 0.01
CA TYR A 171 -2.32 -17.62 0.35
C TYR A 171 -1.49 -18.02 -0.86
N TYR A 172 -0.29 -18.51 -0.60
CA TYR A 172 0.58 -19.05 -1.64
C TYR A 172 0.14 -20.48 -2.02
N ASP A 173 -0.43 -20.64 -3.21
CA ASP A 173 -0.81 -21.94 -3.75
C ASP A 173 0.44 -22.67 -4.28
N TRP A 174 0.97 -23.59 -3.48
CA TRP A 174 2.15 -24.39 -3.83
C TRP A 174 2.00 -25.29 -5.06
N PHE A 175 0.77 -25.63 -5.46
CA PHE A 175 0.55 -26.43 -6.67
C PHE A 175 0.56 -25.56 -7.93
N ARG A 176 0.10 -24.32 -7.82
CA ARG A 176 0.05 -23.35 -8.94
C ARG A 176 1.22 -22.37 -8.96
N LEU A 177 2.03 -22.34 -7.90
CA LEU A 177 3.15 -21.42 -7.67
C LEU A 177 2.75 -19.95 -7.83
N ARG A 178 1.64 -19.57 -7.19
CA ARG A 178 1.10 -18.20 -7.21
C ARG A 178 0.26 -17.91 -5.98
N HIS A 179 0.13 -16.63 -5.65
CA HIS A 179 -0.87 -16.19 -4.68
C HIS A 179 -2.29 -16.40 -5.23
N THR A 180 -3.18 -16.86 -4.37
CA THR A 180 -4.61 -16.99 -4.63
C THR A 180 -5.36 -16.20 -3.58
N VAL A 181 -6.29 -15.36 -4.05
CA VAL A 181 -7.14 -14.51 -3.21
C VAL A 181 -8.49 -15.20 -3.02
N PRO A 182 -8.75 -15.82 -1.85
CA PRO A 182 -10.06 -16.40 -1.56
C PRO A 182 -11.12 -15.35 -1.18
N ASP A 183 -10.73 -14.26 -0.50
CA ASP A 183 -11.71 -13.37 0.15
C ASP A 183 -11.21 -11.91 0.27
N ILE A 184 -12.15 -10.97 0.31
CA ILE A 184 -11.90 -9.54 0.57
C ILE A 184 -12.80 -8.96 1.67
N ASN A 185 -13.86 -9.65 2.07
CA ASN A 185 -14.85 -9.15 3.02
C ASN A 185 -14.41 -9.43 4.46
N ASP A 186 -13.96 -10.66 4.74
CA ASP A 186 -13.43 -11.06 6.05
C ASP A 186 -12.25 -10.17 6.51
N PRO A 187 -11.23 -9.89 5.69
CA PRO A 187 -10.14 -9.01 6.12
C PRO A 187 -10.59 -7.54 6.28
N ALA A 188 -11.58 -7.06 5.55
CA ALA A 188 -12.17 -5.74 5.77
C ALA A 188 -12.89 -5.67 7.12
N VAL A 189 -13.67 -6.69 7.48
CA VAL A 189 -14.33 -6.78 8.79
C VAL A 189 -13.32 -6.90 9.93
N ARG A 190 -12.21 -7.63 9.72
CA ARG A 190 -11.10 -7.64 10.69
C ARG A 190 -10.54 -6.22 10.92
N LEU A 191 -10.34 -5.46 9.85
CA LEU A 191 -9.86 -4.07 9.93
C LEU A 191 -10.88 -3.14 10.60
N GLU A 192 -12.18 -3.30 10.32
CA GLU A 192 -13.23 -2.56 11.01
C GLU A 192 -13.15 -2.75 12.53
N ASN A 193 -13.07 -4.01 12.98
CA ASN A 193 -12.98 -4.32 14.41
C ASN A 193 -11.71 -3.73 15.03
N GLU A 194 -10.57 -3.83 14.34
CA GLU A 194 -9.29 -3.29 14.82
C GLU A 194 -9.35 -1.78 15.09
N PHE A 195 -9.91 -0.99 14.18
CA PHE A 195 -10.04 0.47 14.39
C PHE A 195 -11.13 0.85 15.40
N ILE A 196 -12.19 0.04 15.52
CA ILE A 196 -13.22 0.22 16.55
C ILE A 196 -12.63 -0.05 17.94
N GLU A 197 -11.82 -1.10 18.09
CA GLU A 197 -11.26 -1.52 19.38
C GLU A 197 -10.07 -0.67 19.83
N SER A 198 -9.24 -0.21 18.89
CA SER A 198 -8.06 0.62 19.17
C SER A 198 -8.37 2.10 19.35
N GLU A 199 -9.60 2.53 19.07
CA GLU A 199 -10.01 3.95 19.06
C GLU A 199 -9.19 4.83 18.07
N LEU A 200 -8.49 4.22 17.10
CA LEU A 200 -7.74 4.92 16.05
C LEU A 200 -8.66 5.60 15.02
N ALA A 201 -9.91 5.16 14.91
CA ALA A 201 -10.95 5.85 14.14
C ALA A 201 -11.95 6.54 15.06
N SER A 202 -12.33 7.78 14.71
CA SER A 202 -13.47 8.45 15.33
C SER A 202 -14.81 7.89 14.85
N ASP A 203 -14.86 7.33 13.64
CA ASP A 203 -16.04 6.68 13.09
C ASP A 203 -15.64 5.54 12.14
N VAL A 204 -16.36 4.41 12.24
CA VAL A 204 -16.26 3.28 11.32
C VAL A 204 -17.67 2.89 10.91
N ARG A 205 -17.97 2.93 9.61
CA ARG A 205 -19.31 2.64 9.10
C ARG A 205 -19.26 1.90 7.76
N ARG A 206 -20.32 1.17 7.43
CA ARG A 206 -20.46 0.52 6.12
C ARG A 206 -21.47 1.26 5.26
N GLU A 207 -21.12 1.45 4.00
CA GLU A 207 -21.96 2.10 3.00
C GLU A 207 -22.25 1.19 1.81
N TYR A 208 -23.50 1.15 1.36
CA TYR A 208 -23.85 0.42 0.16
C TYR A 208 -23.59 1.27 -1.08
N ARG A 209 -22.67 0.84 -1.93
CA ARG A 209 -22.28 1.52 -3.18
C ARG A 209 -22.66 0.76 -4.43
N GLY A 210 -23.30 -0.42 -4.29
CA GLY A 210 -23.80 -1.19 -5.43
C GLY A 210 -22.69 -1.75 -6.33
N ILE A 211 -21.48 -1.92 -5.77
CA ILE A 211 -20.31 -2.48 -6.46
C ILE A 211 -20.61 -3.94 -6.86
N GLN A 212 -20.29 -4.33 -8.10
CA GLN A 212 -20.61 -5.65 -8.63
C GLN A 212 -19.36 -6.38 -9.15
N GLY A 213 -19.15 -7.59 -8.65
CA GLY A 213 -17.98 -8.40 -9.00
C GLY A 213 -16.75 -8.02 -8.18
N GLY A 214 -15.58 -8.53 -8.58
CA GLY A 214 -14.33 -8.28 -7.84
C GLY A 214 -14.36 -8.79 -6.39
N LEU A 215 -15.16 -9.82 -6.10
CA LEU A 215 -15.44 -10.38 -4.77
C LEU A 215 -16.21 -9.47 -3.80
N SER A 216 -16.68 -8.29 -4.24
CA SER A 216 -17.45 -7.36 -3.41
C SER A 216 -18.86 -7.90 -3.10
N ASP A 217 -19.33 -7.61 -1.88
CA ASP A 217 -20.72 -7.76 -1.44
C ASP A 217 -21.60 -6.51 -1.75
N GLY A 218 -21.03 -5.53 -2.44
CA GLY A 218 -21.64 -4.25 -2.81
C GLY A 218 -21.52 -3.16 -1.76
N TRP A 219 -20.93 -3.46 -0.60
CA TRP A 219 -20.67 -2.52 0.48
C TRP A 219 -19.18 -2.15 0.54
N ILE A 220 -18.92 -0.97 1.09
CA ILE A 220 -17.58 -0.48 1.40
C ILE A 220 -17.54 -0.03 2.85
N SER A 221 -16.41 -0.26 3.52
CA SER A 221 -16.16 0.22 4.86
C SER A 221 -15.51 1.60 4.78
N VAL A 222 -16.02 2.57 5.53
CA VAL A 222 -15.58 3.96 5.53
C VAL A 222 -15.09 4.30 6.94
N PHE A 223 -13.88 4.84 7.02
CA PHE A 223 -13.18 5.16 8.24
C PHE A 223 -12.88 6.65 8.29
N GLU A 224 -13.20 7.28 9.41
CA GLU A 224 -12.72 8.62 9.76
C GLU A 224 -11.67 8.45 10.86
N LEU A 225 -10.42 8.83 10.58
CA LEU A 225 -9.33 8.70 11.55
C LEU A 225 -9.57 9.65 12.74
N ALA A 226 -9.32 9.15 13.95
CA ALA A 226 -9.27 10.02 15.12
C ALA A 226 -8.07 10.96 14.96
N LEU A 227 -8.22 12.23 15.35
CA LEU A 227 -7.09 13.17 15.40
C LEU A 227 -6.02 12.63 16.34
N LEU A 228 -5.01 11.94 15.77
CA LEU A 228 -3.82 11.52 16.49
C LEU A 228 -3.06 12.79 16.86
N VAL A 229 -3.18 13.24 18.11
CA VAL A 229 -2.35 14.33 18.61
C VAL A 229 -0.91 13.83 18.53
N PRO A 230 -0.05 14.40 17.67
CA PRO A 230 1.27 13.83 17.45
C PRO A 230 2.08 13.91 18.74
N VAL A 231 2.31 12.75 19.38
CA VAL A 231 3.21 12.57 20.53
C VAL A 231 4.70 12.74 20.10
N PHE A 232 4.94 13.21 18.87
CA PHE A 232 6.25 13.54 18.30
C PHE A 232 7.10 14.50 19.15
N GLY A 233 6.49 15.28 20.06
CA GLY A 233 7.22 16.13 21.01
C GLY A 233 8.10 15.35 22.01
N ALA A 234 7.76 14.09 22.33
CA ALA A 234 8.45 13.32 23.36
C ALA A 234 9.61 12.47 22.81
N LEU A 235 9.45 11.86 21.64
CA LEU A 235 10.45 10.94 21.06
C LEU A 235 11.62 11.68 20.39
N LEU A 236 11.38 12.82 19.72
CA LEU A 236 12.45 13.69 19.21
C LEU A 236 13.35 14.24 20.33
N ARG A 237 12.83 14.40 21.54
CA ARG A 237 13.59 14.90 22.71
C ARG A 237 14.58 13.87 23.25
N ARG A 238 14.34 12.56 23.06
CA ARG A 238 15.25 11.50 23.54
C ARG A 238 16.45 11.33 22.62
N ARG A 239 16.22 11.30 21.30
CA ARG A 239 17.29 11.11 20.30
C ARG A 239 18.22 12.32 20.16
N THR A 240 17.69 13.54 20.32
CA THR A 240 18.51 14.77 20.33
C THR A 240 19.36 14.92 21.57
N ARG A 241 18.96 14.36 22.72
CA ARG A 241 19.75 14.41 23.96
C ARG A 241 20.98 13.49 23.89
N GLU A 242 20.87 12.34 23.26
CA GLU A 242 21.99 11.42 23.04
C GLU A 242 23.01 12.00 22.05
N ALA A 243 22.54 12.58 20.94
CA ALA A 243 23.39 13.28 19.97
C ALA A 243 24.06 14.55 20.57
N ALA A 244 23.36 15.29 21.43
CA ALA A 244 23.92 16.46 22.12
C ALA A 244 24.96 16.06 23.18
N VAL A 245 24.77 14.94 23.89
CA VAL A 245 25.76 14.41 24.85
C VAL A 245 26.99 13.85 24.13
N GLU A 246 26.82 13.18 22.99
CA GLU A 246 27.94 12.69 22.18
C GLU A 246 28.73 13.87 21.57
N THR A 247 28.03 14.88 21.04
CA THR A 247 28.64 16.09 20.48
C THR A 247 29.35 16.90 21.56
N ALA A 248 28.76 17.06 22.76
CA ALA A 248 29.41 17.71 23.89
C ALA A 248 30.61 16.94 24.42
N GLY A 249 30.59 15.60 24.36
CA GLY A 249 31.74 14.74 24.67
C GLY A 249 32.89 14.91 23.67
N ARG A 250 32.57 15.03 22.37
CA ARG A 250 33.55 15.31 21.31
C ARG A 250 34.19 16.70 21.47
N PHE A 251 33.37 17.73 21.73
CA PHE A 251 33.88 19.10 21.96
C PHE A 251 34.79 19.21 23.20
N ARG A 252 34.48 18.52 24.30
CA ARG A 252 35.38 18.51 25.48
C ARG A 252 36.70 17.81 25.20
N THR A 253 36.68 16.73 24.40
CA THR A 253 37.89 15.96 24.07
C THR A 253 38.79 16.69 23.07
N GLU A 254 38.21 17.50 22.18
CA GLU A 254 38.99 18.37 21.27
C GLU A 254 39.51 19.63 21.98
N ALA A 255 38.73 20.24 22.87
CA ALA A 255 39.18 21.39 23.66
C ALA A 255 40.37 21.03 24.58
N GLY A 256 40.40 19.81 25.14
CA GLY A 256 41.55 19.30 25.89
C GLY A 256 42.83 19.16 25.05
N ARG A 257 42.71 18.66 23.81
CA ARG A 257 43.85 18.52 22.88
C ARG A 257 44.41 19.87 22.42
N HIS A 258 43.56 20.88 22.23
CA HIS A 258 44.03 22.23 21.88
C HIS A 258 44.67 22.98 23.06
N ALA A 259 44.25 22.70 24.30
CA ALA A 259 44.89 23.25 25.49
C ALA A 259 46.30 22.69 25.71
N GLU A 260 46.52 21.38 25.50
CA GLU A 260 47.85 20.78 25.57
C GLU A 260 48.79 21.31 24.48
N ALA A 261 48.30 21.48 23.25
CA ALA A 261 49.08 22.06 22.16
C ALA A 261 49.47 23.53 22.43
N ALA A 262 48.59 24.31 23.06
CA ALA A 262 48.88 25.68 23.46
C ALA A 262 49.92 25.75 24.59
N VAL A 263 49.86 24.86 25.59
CA VAL A 263 50.85 24.78 26.67
C VAL A 263 52.21 24.33 26.15
N LEU A 264 52.26 23.37 25.21
CA LEU A 264 53.51 22.93 24.58
C LEU A 264 54.14 24.03 23.71
N GLY A 265 53.33 24.78 22.97
CA GLY A 265 53.79 25.94 22.19
C GLY A 265 54.33 27.07 23.07
N THR A 266 53.71 27.30 24.23
CA THR A 266 54.15 28.31 25.20
C THR A 266 55.46 27.88 25.90
N ALA A 267 55.62 26.59 26.18
CA ALA A 267 56.85 26.04 26.75
C ALA A 267 58.03 26.02 25.75
N LEU A 268 57.78 25.75 24.47
CA LEU A 268 58.79 25.81 23.40
C LEU A 268 59.23 27.25 23.08
N ALA A 269 58.33 28.23 23.19
CA ALA A 269 58.64 29.65 23.02
C ALA A 269 59.46 30.26 24.18
N ALA A 270 59.57 29.57 25.32
CA ALA A 270 60.35 30.02 26.48
C ALA A 270 61.80 29.52 26.47
N VAL A 271 62.20 28.71 25.48
CA VAL A 271 63.54 28.08 25.38
C VAL A 271 64.35 28.61 24.19
N PHE A 272 63.84 29.58 23.43
CA PHE A 272 64.56 30.36 22.41
C PHE A 272 64.44 31.85 22.69
#